data_AF-A0A6P2ELD1-F1
#
_entry.id   AF-A0A6P2ELD1-F1
#
_cell.length_a   1.000
_cell.length_b   1.000
_cell.length_c   1.000
_cell.angle_alpha   90.00
_cell.angle_beta   90.00
_cell.angle_gamma   90.00
#
_symmetry.space_group_name_H-M   'P 1'
#
loop_
_entity.id
_entity.type
_entity.pdbx_description
1 polymer ?
#
loop_
_entity_poly.entity_id
_entity_poly.type
_entity_poly.pdbx_seq_one_letter_code
_entity_poly.pdbx_strand_id
1 'polypeptide(L)'
;MTDIKTLPGVHWWAVIVDMEKRGYTHAAMGAAVGASRTAVESWKNRDNEPGHDIGERLCALWRVVTGRPREELPRKAGGVLSAASFR
;
A
#
# COMPACT_ATOMS: atom_id res chain seq x y z
N MET A 1 -18.26 0.19 -25.36
CA MET A 1 -18.20 -0.29 -23.97
C MET A 1 -16.74 -0.34 -23.58
N THR A 2 -16.27 0.68 -22.86
CA THR A 2 -14.89 0.75 -22.38
C THR A 2 -14.76 -0.19 -21.20
N ASP A 3 -13.98 -1.25 -21.36
CA ASP A 3 -13.68 -2.21 -20.30
C ASP A 3 -13.02 -1.46 -19.14
N ILE A 4 -13.73 -1.29 -18.02
CA ILE A 4 -13.17 -0.68 -16.81
C ILE A 4 -12.25 -1.74 -16.21
N LYS A 5 -10.98 -1.74 -16.65
CA LYS A 5 -9.95 -2.58 -16.07
C LYS A 5 -9.71 -2.15 -14.62
N THR A 6 -10.41 -2.77 -13.68
CA THR A 6 -10.21 -2.57 -12.25
C THR A 6 -8.76 -2.94 -11.92
N LEU A 7 -7.94 -1.93 -11.63
CA LEU A 7 -6.56 -2.18 -11.20
C LEU A 7 -6.61 -2.98 -9.88
N PRO A 8 -5.70 -3.95 -9.68
CA PRO A 8 -5.62 -4.65 -8.41
C PRO A 8 -5.45 -3.65 -7.26
N GLY A 9 -6.05 -3.98 -6.10
CA GLY A 9 -5.96 -3.15 -4.89
C GLY A 9 -4.51 -2.88 -4.48
N VAL A 10 -4.29 -1.83 -3.69
CA VAL A 10 -2.94 -1.51 -3.17
C VAL A 10 -2.50 -2.57 -2.16
N HIS A 11 -1.23 -2.96 -2.22
CA HIS A 11 -0.62 -3.87 -1.26
C HIS A 11 -0.01 -3.08 -0.09
N TRP A 12 -0.84 -2.71 0.88
CA TRP A 12 -0.50 -1.77 1.95
C TRP A 12 0.71 -2.20 2.81
N TRP A 13 0.87 -3.49 3.08
CA TRP A 13 2.08 -3.99 3.76
C TRP A 13 3.37 -3.61 3.02
N ALA A 14 3.37 -3.71 1.68
CA ALA A 14 4.56 -3.45 0.88
C ALA A 14 4.85 -1.94 0.79
N VAL A 15 3.78 -1.13 0.69
CA VAL A 15 3.87 0.34 0.79
C VAL A 15 4.55 0.76 2.10
N ILE A 16 4.13 0.18 3.23
CA ILE A 16 4.69 0.50 4.55
C ILE A 16 6.15 0.04 4.63
N VAL A 17 6.46 -1.20 4.22
CA VAL A 17 7.81 -1.75 4.25
C VAL A 17 8.79 -0.96 3.38
N ASP A 18 8.36 -0.48 2.21
CA ASP A 18 9.21 0.36 1.36
C ASP A 18 9.61 1.69 2.02
N MET A 19 8.70 2.28 2.80
CA MET A 19 8.99 3.48 3.57
C MET A 19 9.89 3.18 4.78
N GLU A 20 9.69 2.04 5.46
CA GLU A 20 10.57 1.60 6.55
C GLU A 20 12.03 1.40 6.09
N LYS A 21 12.23 0.80 4.90
CA LYS A 21 13.56 0.65 4.29
C LYS A 21 14.27 1.98 4.03
N ARG A 22 13.53 3.10 4.06
CA ARG A 22 14.03 4.47 3.91
C ARG A 22 14.07 5.24 5.23
N GLY A 23 13.93 4.54 6.35
CA GLY A 23 14.04 5.10 7.70
C GLY A 23 12.75 5.71 8.27
N TYR A 24 11.62 5.61 7.57
CA TYR A 24 10.36 6.09 8.13
C TYR A 24 9.84 5.12 9.20
N THR A 25 9.43 5.68 10.34
CA THR A 25 8.79 4.91 11.41
C THR A 25 7.27 4.93 11.25
N HIS A 26 6.56 3.94 11.80
CA HIS A 26 5.09 3.93 11.81
C HIS A 26 4.49 5.21 12.45
N ALA A 27 5.17 5.79 13.45
CA ALA A 27 4.73 7.02 14.07
C ALA A 27 4.86 8.22 13.12
N ALA A 28 5.98 8.33 12.41
CA ALA A 28 6.20 9.37 11.41
C ALA A 28 5.21 9.26 10.24
N MET A 29 4.96 8.04 9.75
CA MET A 29 3.96 7.79 8.70
C MET A 29 2.57 8.21 9.18
N GLY A 30 2.16 7.79 10.39
CA GLY A 30 0.87 8.13 10.97
C GLY A 30 0.69 9.64 11.10
N ALA A 31 1.67 10.33 11.69
CA ALA A 31 1.65 11.79 11.82
C ALA A 31 1.50 12.50 10.46
N ALA A 32 2.19 12.01 9.42
CA ALA A 32 2.14 12.60 8.08
C ALA A 32 0.78 12.44 7.37
N VAL A 33 0.05 11.35 7.63
CA VAL A 33 -1.24 11.07 6.97
C VAL A 33 -2.48 11.39 7.81
N GLY A 34 -2.28 11.76 9.09
CA GLY A 34 -3.34 12.03 10.04
C GLY A 34 -3.92 10.74 10.67
N ALA A 35 -3.08 9.75 10.95
CA ALA A 35 -3.44 8.48 11.57
C ALA A 35 -2.57 8.16 12.79
N SER A 36 -3.02 7.23 13.63
CA SER A 36 -2.21 6.77 14.77
C SER A 36 -1.11 5.79 14.34
N ARG A 37 -0.03 5.71 15.12
CA ARG A 37 1.02 4.67 14.97
C ARG A 37 0.42 3.26 14.91
N THR A 38 -0.57 2.99 15.77
CA THR A 38 -1.25 1.69 15.86
C THR A 38 -2.10 1.38 14.63
N ALA A 39 -2.68 2.39 13.97
CA ALA A 39 -3.38 2.20 12.70
C ALA A 39 -2.40 1.75 11.61
N VAL A 40 -1.24 2.40 11.49
CA VAL A 40 -0.19 1.99 10.54
C VAL A 40 0.28 0.57 10.81
N GLU A 41 0.52 0.22 12.08
CA GLU A 41 0.88 -1.14 12.48
C GLU A 41 -0.22 -2.16 12.11
N SER A 42 -1.49 -1.79 12.26
CA SER A 42 -2.61 -2.64 11.87
C SER A 42 -2.69 -2.88 10.37
N TRP A 43 -2.45 -1.86 9.54
CA TRP A 43 -2.45 -2.02 8.08
C TRP A 43 -1.31 -2.90 7.58
N LYS A 44 -0.20 -2.91 8.33
CA LYS A 44 0.93 -3.80 8.07
C LYS A 44 0.60 -5.24 8.50
N ASN A 45 0.15 -5.45 9.73
CA ASN A 45 0.19 -6.78 10.35
C ASN A 45 -1.15 -7.53 10.38
N ARG A 46 -2.28 -6.88 10.11
CA ARG A 46 -3.63 -7.45 10.34
C ARG A 46 -4.53 -7.50 9.11
N ASP A 47 -3.96 -7.39 7.91
CA ASP A 47 -4.71 -7.32 6.63
C ASP A 47 -5.82 -6.24 6.62
N ASN A 48 -5.64 -5.19 7.44
CA ASN A 48 -6.55 -4.05 7.45
C ASN A 48 -6.11 -3.03 6.40
N GLU A 49 -7.07 -2.29 5.85
CA GLU A 49 -6.81 -1.24 4.88
C GLU A 49 -7.12 0.14 5.47
N PRO A 50 -6.35 1.18 5.12
CA PRO A 50 -6.73 2.55 5.43
C PRO A 50 -8.02 2.93 4.70
N GLY A 51 -8.82 3.80 5.32
CA GLY A 51 -9.95 4.45 4.63
C GLY A 51 -9.46 5.30 3.45
N HIS A 52 -10.35 5.62 2.51
CA HIS A 52 -9.99 6.22 1.22
C HIS A 52 -9.05 7.43 1.33
N ASP A 53 -9.42 8.45 2.11
CA ASP A 53 -8.64 9.68 2.26
C ASP A 53 -7.25 9.44 2.87
N ILE A 54 -7.18 8.54 3.86
CA ILE A 54 -5.92 8.17 4.51
C ILE A 54 -5.05 7.36 3.55
N GLY A 55 -5.66 6.46 2.79
CA GLY A 55 -4.97 5.66 1.77
C GLY A 55 -4.36 6.53 0.68
N GLU A 56 -5.09 7.54 0.20
CA GLU A 56 -4.57 8.49 -0.79
C GLU A 56 -3.39 9.31 -0.25
N ARG A 57 -3.47 9.77 1.01
CA ARG A 57 -2.33 10.45 1.67
C ARG A 57 -1.13 9.53 1.84
N LEU A 58 -1.34 8.27 2.19
CA LEU A 58 -0.27 7.28 2.32
C LEU A 58 0.38 6.98 0.97
N CYS A 59 -0.40 6.90 -0.11
CA CYS A 59 0.10 6.79 -1.47
C CYS A 59 0.93 8.02 -1.88
N ALA A 60 0.45 9.23 -1.56
CA ALA A 60 1.18 10.47 -1.82
C ALA A 60 2.51 10.52 -1.04
N LEU A 61 2.49 10.15 0.25
CA LEU A 61 3.68 10.06 1.08
C LEU A 61 4.67 9.04 0.50
N TRP A 62 4.21 7.84 0.14
CA TRP A 62 5.06 6.82 -0.46
C TRP A 62 5.76 7.34 -1.72
N ARG A 63 5.09 8.11 -2.59
CA ARG A 63 5.72 8.69 -3.79
C ARG A 63 6.82 9.68 -3.42
N VAL A 64 6.60 10.54 -2.43
CA VAL A 64 7.60 11.50 -1.94
C VAL A 64 8.79 10.78 -1.32
N VAL A 65 8.52 9.81 -0.45
CA VAL A 65 9.55 9.03 0.25
C VAL A 65 10.35 8.17 -0.74
N THR A 66 9.67 7.59 -1.73
CA THR A 66 10.30 6.66 -2.67
C THR A 66 10.93 7.32 -3.89
N GLY A 67 10.46 8.50 -4.27
CA GLY A 67 10.75 9.11 -5.56
C GLY A 67 10.10 8.38 -6.74
N ARG A 68 9.22 7.41 -6.48
CA ARG A 68 8.60 6.57 -7.52
C ARG A 68 7.22 7.10 -7.92
N PRO A 69 6.79 6.86 -9.16
CA PRO A 69 5.50 7.32 -9.67
C PRO A 69 4.34 6.43 -9.17
N ARG A 70 3.09 6.88 -9.33
CA ARG A 70 1.89 6.21 -8.76
C ARG A 70 1.66 4.81 -9.36
N GLU A 71 2.13 4.63 -10.58
CA GLU A 71 2.04 3.41 -11.39
C GLU A 71 2.88 2.28 -10.77
N GLU A 72 3.95 2.63 -10.05
CA GLU A 72 4.81 1.69 -9.34
C GLU A 72 4.33 1.38 -7.91
N LEU A 73 3.18 1.92 -7.49
CA LEU A 73 2.62 1.56 -6.19
C LEU A 73 2.48 0.04 -6.09
N PRO A 74 2.96 -0.58 -4.99
CA PRO A 74 2.76 -2.00 -4.76
C PRO A 74 1.29 -2.37 -4.89
N ARG A 75 0.99 -3.32 -5.79
CA ARG A 75 -0.36 -3.82 -6.02
C ARG A 75 -0.47 -5.25 -5.53
N LYS A 76 -1.65 -5.62 -5.02
CA LYS A 76 -1.99 -7.02 -4.77
C LYS A 76 -1.86 -7.74 -6.11
N ALA A 77 -1.30 -8.95 -6.13
CA ALA A 77 -1.32 -9.75 -7.34
C ALA A 77 -2.79 -9.96 -7.71
N GLY A 78 -3.23 -9.35 -8.82
CA GLY A 78 -4.51 -9.70 -9.41
C GLY A 78 -4.41 -11.19 -9.71
N GLY A 79 -5.31 -12.00 -9.15
CA GLY A 79 -5.27 -13.44 -9.31
C GLY A 79 -5.40 -13.85 -10.77
N VAL A 80 -4.29 -13.85 -11.51
CA VAL A 80 -4.09 -14.85 -12.54
C VAL A 80 -3.80 -16.13 -11.76
N LEU A 81 -4.86 -16.93 -11.56
CA LEU A 81 -4.73 -18.31 -11.13
C LEU A 81 -3.76 -18.98 -12.11
N SER A 82 -2.50 -19.10 -11.70
CA SER A 82 -1.56 -19.97 -12.39
C SER A 82 -2.03 -21.40 -12.11
N ALA A 83 -2.75 -21.98 -13.08
CA ALA A 83 -3.19 -23.38 -13.09
C ALA A 83 -2.02 -24.37 -13.30
N ALA A 84 -0.82 -24.02 -12.82
CA ALA A 84 0.38 -24.83 -12.98
C ALA A 84 1.07 -24.99 -11.63
N SER A 85 0.42 -25.72 -10.72
CA SER A 85 1.09 -26.54 -9.70
C SER A 85 0.03 -27.31 -8.91
N PHE A 86 -0.48 -28.38 -9.50
CA PHE A 86 -0.86 -29.55 -8.72
C PHE A 86 -0.18 -30.76 -9.33
N ARG A 87 0.92 -31.11 -8.65
CA ARG A 87 1.55 -32.42 -8.43
C ARG A 87 1.75 -33.37 -9.59
#